data_AF-A0A3L7VS17-F1
#
_entry.id   AF-A0A3L7VS17-F1
#
_cell.length_a   1.000
_cell.length_b   1.000
_cell.length_c   1.000
_cell.angle_alpha   90.00
_cell.angle_beta   90.00
_cell.angle_gamma   90.00
#
_symmetry.space_group_name_H-M   'P 1'
#
loop_
_entity.id
_entity.type
_entity.pdbx_description
1 polymer ?
#
loop_
_entity_poly.entity_id
_entity_poly.type
_entity_poly.pdbx_seq_one_letter_code
_entity_poly.pdbx_strand_id
1 'polypeptide(L)'
;PYWLALARSLVGIGFACTLLASVLSVRAIVPAALQATGQALYQSVSYGLAVAIAALVGGIIYGELGAAPLFLLSGAVMFGAIPFAWRVLR
;
A
#
# COMPACT_ATOMS: atom_id res chain seq x y z
N PRO A 1 -2.66 -20.76 14.29
CA PRO A 1 -3.82 -19.84 14.47
C PRO A 1 -3.41 -18.51 15.15
N TYR A 2 -2.69 -18.55 16.28
CA TYR A 2 -2.21 -17.36 16.99
C TYR A 2 -1.22 -16.50 16.19
N TRP A 3 -0.30 -17.12 15.43
CA TRP A 3 0.66 -16.40 14.59
C TRP A 3 0.00 -15.58 13.47
N LEU A 4 -1.07 -16.12 12.86
CA LEU A 4 -1.86 -15.42 11.87
C LEU A 4 -2.58 -14.20 12.47
N ALA A 5 -3.11 -14.32 13.69
CA ALA A 5 -3.73 -13.20 14.37
C ALA A 5 -2.71 -12.08 14.65
N LEU A 6 -1.53 -12.43 15.16
CA LEU A 6 -0.43 -11.48 15.35
C LEU A 6 -0.02 -10.80 14.03
N ALA A 7 0.19 -11.57 12.97
CA ALA A 7 0.55 -11.04 11.66
C ALA A 7 -0.52 -10.07 11.12
N ARG A 8 -1.81 -10.42 11.24
CA ARG A 8 -2.91 -9.53 10.81
C ARG A 8 -2.99 -8.25 11.64
N SER A 9 -2.78 -8.33 12.94
CA SER A 9 -2.73 -7.14 13.81
C SER A 9 -1.59 -6.20 13.41
N LEU A 10 -0.40 -6.75 13.15
CA LEU A 10 0.75 -5.97 12.68
C LEU A 10 0.48 -5.30 11.34
N VAL A 11 -0.14 -6.03 10.39
CA VAL A 11 -0.57 -5.46 9.11
C VAL A 11 -1.57 -4.32 9.32
N GLY A 12 -2.55 -4.48 10.21
CA GLY A 12 -3.52 -3.44 10.52
C GLY A 12 -2.87 -2.16 11.06
N ILE A 13 -1.91 -2.30 11.98
CA ILE A 13 -1.15 -1.16 12.53
C ILE A 13 -0.32 -0.48 11.43
N GLY A 14 0.42 -1.26 10.65
CA GLY A 14 1.22 -0.73 9.54
C GLY A 14 0.37 0.02 8.52
N PHE A 15 -0.78 -0.56 8.15
CA PHE A 15 -1.74 0.07 7.25
C PHE A 15 -2.27 1.40 7.80
N ALA A 16 -2.63 1.46 9.08
CA ALA A 16 -3.11 2.69 9.71
C ALA A 16 -2.03 3.80 9.69
N CYS A 17 -0.78 3.46 10.01
CA CYS A 17 0.34 4.39 9.94
C CYS A 17 0.58 4.90 8.52
N THR A 18 0.60 4.01 7.52
CA THR A 18 0.82 4.36 6.12
C THR A 18 -0.33 5.22 5.56
N LEU A 19 -1.57 4.90 5.92
CA LEU A 19 -2.74 5.68 5.51
C LEU A 19 -2.66 7.10 6.09
N LEU A 20 -2.38 7.22 7.39
CA LEU A 20 -2.24 8.53 8.04
C LEU A 20 -1.10 9.35 7.40
N ALA A 21 0.07 8.74 7.20
CA ALA A 21 1.19 9.41 6.55
C ALA A 21 0.83 9.90 5.15
N SER A 22 0.17 9.05 4.35
CA SER A 22 -0.23 9.39 2.98
C SER A 22 -1.23 10.55 2.94
N VAL A 23 -2.21 10.57 3.84
CA VAL A 23 -3.17 11.68 3.93
C VAL A 23 -2.49 13.00 4.30
N LEU A 24 -1.54 12.97 5.25
CA LEU A 24 -0.77 14.15 5.63
C LEU A 24 0.16 14.62 4.50
N SER A 25 0.78 13.70 3.77
CA SER A 25 1.62 14.03 2.61
C SER A 25 0.82 14.69 1.49
N VAL A 26 -0.36 14.17 1.14
CA VAL A 26 -1.24 14.79 0.14
C VAL A 26 -1.60 16.22 0.58
N ARG A 27 -1.90 16.42 1.86
CA ARG A 27 -2.20 17.76 2.40
C ARG A 27 -1.03 18.73 2.30
N ALA A 28 0.20 18.25 2.47
CA ALA A 28 1.40 19.07 2.37
C ALA A 28 1.78 19.42 0.92
N ILE A 29 1.52 18.53 -0.03
CA ILE A 29 1.94 18.67 -1.43
C ILE A 29 0.91 19.43 -2.27
N VAL A 30 -0.39 19.21 -2.02
CA VAL A 30 -1.47 19.75 -2.86
C VAL A 30 -1.92 21.13 -2.37
N PRO A 31 -2.17 22.11 -3.25
CA PRO A 31 -2.71 23.41 -2.87
C PRO A 31 -4.05 23.31 -2.12
N ALA A 32 -4.32 24.24 -1.20
CA ALA A 32 -5.54 24.25 -0.38
C ALA A 32 -6.83 24.15 -1.20
N ALA A 33 -6.89 24.83 -2.36
CA ALA A 33 -8.04 24.81 -3.25
C ALA A 33 -8.33 23.44 -3.90
N LEU A 34 -7.32 22.55 -3.96
CA LEU A 34 -7.39 21.26 -4.66
C LEU A 34 -7.29 20.05 -3.72
N GLN A 35 -7.40 20.26 -2.41
CA GLN A 35 -7.24 19.20 -1.42
C GLN A 35 -8.20 18.02 -1.63
N ALA A 36 -9.47 18.31 -1.95
CA ALA A 36 -10.46 17.28 -2.25
C ALA A 36 -10.06 16.44 -3.48
N THR A 37 -9.58 17.09 -4.54
CA THR A 37 -9.10 16.42 -5.76
C THR A 37 -7.83 15.61 -5.50
N GLY A 38 -6.90 16.13 -4.70
CA GLY A 38 -5.68 15.41 -4.30
C GLY A 38 -6.00 14.13 -3.52
N GLN A 39 -6.94 14.21 -2.57
CA GLN A 39 -7.42 13.04 -1.83
C GLN A 39 -8.15 12.05 -2.74
N ALA A 40 -9.01 12.52 -3.64
CA ALA A 40 -9.70 11.68 -4.60
C ALA A 40 -8.71 10.92 -5.50
N LEU A 41 -7.68 11.61 -6.02
CA LEU A 41 -6.64 10.99 -6.83
C LEU A 41 -5.85 9.94 -6.05
N TYR A 42 -5.43 10.25 -4.82
CA TYR A 42 -4.77 9.27 -3.94
C TYR A 42 -5.62 8.03 -3.73
N GLN A 43 -6.92 8.19 -3.44
CA GLN A 43 -7.82 7.07 -3.23
C GLN A 43 -8.01 6.23 -4.50
N SER A 44 -8.26 6.88 -5.64
CA SER A 44 -8.45 6.20 -6.93
C SER A 44 -7.23 5.40 -7.36
N VAL A 45 -6.02 5.92 -7.14
CA VAL A 45 -4.77 5.23 -7.50
C VAL A 45 -4.46 4.12 -6.50
N SER A 46 -4.40 4.45 -5.20
CA SER A 46 -3.93 3.53 -4.16
C SER A 46 -4.92 2.41 -3.84
N TYR A 47 -6.22 2.70 -3.85
CA TYR A 47 -7.27 1.73 -3.49
C TYR A 47 -8.11 1.26 -4.66
N GLY A 48 -8.11 1.99 -5.78
CA GLY A 48 -8.73 1.53 -7.02
C GLY A 48 -7.74 0.73 -7.87
N LEU A 49 -6.87 1.45 -8.57
CA LEU A 49 -5.99 0.86 -9.59
C LEU A 49 -4.96 -0.12 -8.99
N ALA A 50 -4.25 0.27 -7.94
CA ALA A 50 -3.20 -0.57 -7.36
C ALA A 50 -3.78 -1.87 -6.77
N VAL A 51 -4.93 -1.80 -6.08
CA VAL A 51 -5.63 -2.98 -5.56
C VAL A 51 -6.09 -3.89 -6.69
N ALA A 52 -6.65 -3.34 -7.77
CA ALA A 52 -7.07 -4.13 -8.93
C ALA A 52 -5.90 -4.90 -9.56
N ILE A 53 -4.76 -4.23 -9.77
CA ILE A 53 -3.55 -4.86 -10.30
C ILE A 53 -3.03 -5.92 -9.33
N ALA A 54 -2.94 -5.60 -8.03
CA ALA A 54 -2.45 -6.53 -7.02
C ALA A 54 -3.35 -7.76 -6.87
N ALA A 55 -4.67 -7.61 -6.96
CA ALA A 55 -5.61 -8.73 -6.92
C ALA A 55 -5.48 -9.63 -8.15
N LEU A 56 -5.36 -9.03 -9.35
CA LEU A 56 -5.20 -9.78 -10.60
C LEU A 56 -3.86 -10.54 -10.62
N VAL A 57 -2.76 -9.82 -10.47
CA VAL A 57 -1.40 -10.39 -10.52
C VAL A 57 -1.19 -11.35 -9.35
N GLY A 58 -1.63 -10.97 -8.15
CA GLY A 58 -1.54 -11.81 -6.97
C GLY A 58 -2.36 -13.09 -7.08
N GLY A 59 -3.56 -13.02 -7.68
CA GLY A 59 -4.38 -14.19 -7.97
C GLY A 59 -3.71 -15.16 -8.94
N ILE A 60 -3.11 -14.65 -10.02
CA ILE A 60 -2.37 -15.47 -10.99
C ILE A 60 -1.16 -16.14 -10.32
N ILE A 61 -0.34 -15.38 -9.59
CA ILE A 61 0.84 -15.92 -8.90
C ILE A 61 0.44 -16.98 -7.87
N TYR A 62 -0.62 -16.71 -7.09
CA TYR A 62 -1.10 -17.65 -6.10
C TYR A 62 -1.63 -18.94 -6.74
N GLY A 63 -2.35 -18.83 -7.85
CA GLY A 63 -2.91 -19.97 -8.58
C GLY A 63 -1.84 -20.87 -9.19
N GLU A 64 -0.81 -20.28 -9.81
CA GLU A 64 0.21 -21.04 -10.55
C GLU A 64 1.40 -21.48 -9.66
N LEU A 65 1.83 -20.62 -8.73
CA LEU A 65 3.08 -20.79 -7.97
C LEU A 65 2.84 -20.96 -6.45
N GLY A 66 1.61 -20.80 -6.00
CA GLY A 66 1.22 -20.94 -4.60
C GLY A 66 1.56 -19.73 -3.71
N ALA A 67 1.39 -19.93 -2.40
CA ALA A 67 1.42 -18.85 -1.41
C ALA A 67 2.81 -18.25 -1.18
N ALA A 68 3.86 -19.08 -1.08
CA ALA A 68 5.20 -18.63 -0.71
C ALA A 68 5.78 -17.55 -1.64
N PRO A 69 5.80 -17.72 -2.98
CA PRO A 69 6.33 -16.69 -3.88
C PRO A 69 5.49 -15.41 -3.87
N LEU A 70 4.17 -15.49 -3.71
CA LEU A 70 3.31 -14.31 -3.57
C LEU A 70 3.71 -13.47 -2.36
N PHE A 71 3.84 -14.10 -1.19
CA PHE A 71 4.17 -13.38 0.05
C PHE A 71 5.59 -12.82 0.03
N LEU A 72 6.56 -13.53 -0.55
CA LEU A 72 7.93 -13.03 -0.72
C LEU A 72 7.97 -11.81 -1.64
N LEU A 73 7.27 -11.86 -2.78
CA LEU A 73 7.18 -10.74 -3.71
C LEU A 73 6.50 -9.53 -3.04
N SER A 74 5.42 -9.77 -2.30
CA SER A 74 4.69 -8.72 -1.57
C SER A 74 5.59 -8.05 -0.53
N GLY A 75 6.40 -8.82 0.21
CA GLY A 75 7.42 -8.31 1.10
C GLY A 75 8.47 -7.47 0.38
N ALA A 76 9.00 -7.98 -0.74
CA ALA A 76 10.00 -7.27 -1.55
C ALA A 76 9.48 -5.92 -2.07
N VAL A 77 8.24 -5.88 -2.56
CA VAL A 77 7.58 -4.63 -3.00
C VAL A 77 7.44 -3.65 -1.84
N MET A 78 7.01 -4.12 -0.67
CA MET A 78 6.84 -3.26 0.51
C MET A 78 8.17 -2.64 0.97
N PHE A 79 9.22 -3.44 1.10
CA PHE A 79 10.54 -2.93 1.50
C PHE A 79 11.18 -2.06 0.40
N GLY A 80 10.96 -2.38 -0.88
CA GLY A 80 11.42 -1.58 -2.01
C GLY A 80 10.74 -0.22 -2.12
N ALA A 81 9.50 -0.07 -1.63
CA ALA A 81 8.79 1.19 -1.62
C ALA A 81 9.34 2.20 -0.59
N ILE A 82 9.98 1.73 0.49
CA ILE A 82 10.54 2.56 1.56
C ILE A 82 11.57 3.58 1.03
N PRO A 83 12.66 3.18 0.32
CA PRO A 83 13.65 4.13 -0.18
C PRO A 83 13.05 5.10 -1.22
N PHE A 84 12.07 4.64 -2.01
CA PHE A 84 11.37 5.50 -2.96
C PHE A 84 10.56 6.59 -2.26
N ALA A 85 9.75 6.21 -1.28
CA ALA A 85 8.97 7.14 -0.47
C ALA A 85 9.87 8.15 0.25
N TRP A 86 11.00 7.69 0.80
CA TRP A 86 11.96 8.57 1.48
C TRP A 86 12.59 9.61 0.55
N ARG A 87 12.85 9.26 -0.71
CA ARG A 87 13.41 10.19 -1.70
C ARG A 87 12.40 11.23 -2.17
N VAL A 88 11.12 10.86 -2.27
CA VAL A 88 10.04 11.74 -2.77
C VAL A 88 9.49 12.66 -1.67
N LEU A 89 9.51 12.21 -0.41
CA LEU A 89 8.95 12.96 0.72
C LEU A 89 10.00 13.80 1.48
N ARG A 90 11.28 13.72 1.10
CA ARG A 90 12.33 14.68 1.52
C ARG A 90 12.30 15.91 0.63
#